data_AF-A0A0J9S219-F1
#
_entry.id   AF-A0A0J9S219-F1
#
_cell.length_a   1.000
_cell.length_b   1.000
_cell.length_c   1.000
_cell.angle_alpha   90.00
_cell.angle_beta   90.00
_cell.angle_gamma   90.00
#
_symmetry.space_group_name_H-M   'P 1'
#
loop_
_entity.id
_entity.type
_entity.pdbx_description
1 polymer ?
#
loop_
_entity_poly.entity_id
_entity_poly.type
_entity_poly.pdbx_seq_one_letter_code
_entity_poly.pdbx_strand_id
1 'polypeptide(L)'
;MSKAFYKNSEVAKSLCEDFLKLYISLKDSVSKPNNNPNYLSAVGFLNYWLNAELKKKMFNENIIVNDFYDVLEPYALSIGSINFSSIDEISVIKNDELNNMNILYNIYSNYYNVYNESDIVCNTKATCIDYSKKCVQDYKKLIIKCPQIQSDFCKAIDKFKNKYESLNKSTKSNGDFHSKDLISLPSYQEALEEYQSQLYRKKITIATISIICSIFGIILILFYLYKVQIN
;
A
#
# COMPACT_ATOMS: atom_id res chain seq x y z
N MET A 1 -13.31 8.35 24.41
CA MET A 1 -12.74 7.00 24.20
C MET A 1 -13.74 6.09 23.49
N SER A 2 -13.46 5.67 22.25
CA SER A 2 -14.40 4.86 21.46
C SER A 2 -14.52 3.41 21.94
N LYS A 3 -15.70 2.80 21.74
CA LYS A 3 -15.98 1.40 22.11
C LYS A 3 -15.03 0.40 21.41
N ALA A 4 -14.50 0.76 20.23
CA ALA A 4 -13.64 -0.10 19.43
C ALA A 4 -12.26 -0.33 20.08
N PHE A 5 -11.66 0.72 20.65
CA PHE A 5 -10.36 0.62 21.33
C PHE A 5 -10.46 -0.08 22.68
N TYR A 6 -11.59 0.04 23.39
CA TYR A 6 -11.84 -0.72 24.61
C TYR A 6 -11.94 -2.23 24.34
N LYS A 7 -12.67 -2.61 23.29
CA LYS A 7 -12.84 -4.02 22.88
C LYS A 7 -11.53 -4.67 22.43
N ASN A 8 -10.58 -3.89 21.93
CA ASN A 8 -9.30 -4.36 21.40
C ASN A 8 -8.11 -3.67 22.10
N SER A 9 -8.11 -3.66 23.43
CA SER A 9 -7.16 -2.89 24.25
C SER A 9 -5.69 -3.25 24.01
N GLU A 10 -5.36 -4.52 23.79
CA GLU A 10 -3.99 -4.94 23.46
C GLU A 10 -3.51 -4.40 22.11
N VAL A 11 -4.38 -4.43 21.10
CA VAL A 11 -4.06 -3.90 19.77
C VAL A 11 -3.96 -2.38 19.81
N ALA A 12 -4.83 -1.71 20.58
CA ALA A 12 -4.75 -0.28 20.82
C ALA A 12 -3.42 0.10 21.46
N LYS A 13 -3.01 -0.62 22.51
CA LYS A 13 -1.72 -0.43 23.20
C LYS A 13 -0.54 -0.60 22.24
N SER A 14 -0.51 -1.70 21.48
CA SER A 14 0.55 -1.94 20.49
C SER A 14 0.61 -0.83 19.44
N LEU A 15 -0.54 -0.35 18.96
CA LEU A 15 -0.59 0.74 17.99
C LEU A 15 -0.07 2.06 18.58
N CYS A 16 -0.42 2.38 19.84
CA CYS A 16 0.11 3.55 20.53
C CYS A 16 1.63 3.46 20.70
N GLU A 17 2.17 2.30 21.10
CA GLU A 17 3.62 2.09 21.22
C GLU A 17 4.35 2.27 19.88
N ASP A 18 3.82 1.68 18.80
CA ASP A 18 4.39 1.79 17.46
C ASP A 18 4.36 3.24 16.97
N PHE A 19 3.24 3.94 17.18
CA PHE A 19 3.10 5.35 16.80
C PHE A 19 4.08 6.25 17.57
N LEU A 20 4.22 6.06 18.89
CA LEU A 20 5.15 6.86 19.70
C LEU A 20 6.60 6.62 19.31
N LYS A 21 6.99 5.36 19.03
CA LYS A 21 8.33 5.05 18.50
C LYS A 21 8.58 5.77 17.19
N LEU A 22 7.60 5.77 16.28
CA LEU A 22 7.70 6.45 15.00
C LEU A 22 7.79 7.98 15.18
N TYR A 23 6.94 8.56 16.04
CA TYR A 23 6.98 9.98 16.37
C TYR A 23 8.35 10.39 16.93
N ILE A 24 8.91 9.63 17.87
CA ILE A 24 10.26 9.88 18.42
C ILE A 24 11.32 9.85 17.31
N SER A 25 11.26 8.87 16.40
CA SER A 25 12.22 8.76 15.30
C SER A 25 12.20 9.96 14.34
N LEU A 26 11.09 10.71 14.34
CA LEU A 26 10.87 11.90 13.51
C LEU A 26 10.90 13.19 14.33
N LYS A 27 11.29 13.15 15.62
CA LYS A 27 11.20 14.28 16.56
C LYS A 27 11.79 15.57 16.00
N ASP A 28 12.97 15.49 15.40
CA ASP A 28 13.66 16.65 14.83
C ASP A 28 12.91 17.29 13.66
N SER A 29 12.11 16.51 12.93
CA SER A 29 11.28 17.00 11.84
C SER A 29 9.98 17.59 12.35
N VAL A 30 9.29 16.92 13.28
CA VAL A 30 8.01 17.39 13.85
C VAL A 30 8.17 18.57 14.80
N SER A 31 9.38 18.82 15.31
CA SER A 31 9.69 19.99 16.17
C SER A 31 9.97 21.27 15.38
N LYS A 32 9.98 21.21 14.03
CA LYS A 32 10.19 22.39 13.18
C LYS A 32 8.91 23.21 13.03
N PRO A 33 8.98 24.48 12.60
CA PRO A 33 7.80 25.29 12.31
C PRO A 33 6.87 24.61 11.30
N ASN A 34 5.56 24.85 11.42
CA ASN A 34 4.54 24.15 10.63
C ASN A 34 4.60 24.40 9.10
N ASN A 35 5.27 25.47 8.67
CA ASN A 35 5.53 25.76 7.27
C ASN A 35 6.84 25.12 6.74
N ASN A 36 7.61 24.43 7.58
CA ASN A 36 8.85 23.79 7.18
C ASN A 36 8.57 22.54 6.33
N PRO A 37 9.24 22.35 5.18
CA PRO A 37 9.03 21.17 4.34
C PRO A 37 9.28 19.84 5.05
N ASN A 38 10.21 19.79 6.01
CA ASN A 38 10.49 18.57 6.78
C ASN A 38 9.38 18.30 7.80
N TYR A 39 8.82 19.35 8.41
CA TYR A 39 7.65 19.22 9.27
C TYR A 39 6.48 18.64 8.47
N LEU A 40 6.14 19.28 7.35
CA LEU A 40 5.02 18.86 6.50
C LEU A 40 5.19 17.41 6.01
N SER A 41 6.40 17.01 5.65
CA SER A 41 6.71 15.64 5.23
C SER A 41 6.56 14.63 6.38
N ALA A 42 7.08 14.95 7.57
CA ALA A 42 7.00 14.07 8.74
C ALA A 42 5.56 13.90 9.23
N VAL A 43 4.82 15.00 9.33
CA VAL A 43 3.41 14.99 9.73
C VAL A 43 2.54 14.28 8.70
N GLY A 44 2.75 14.54 7.40
CA GLY A 44 2.06 13.83 6.34
C GLY A 44 2.32 12.31 6.36
N PHE A 45 3.56 11.92 6.68
CA PHE A 45 3.91 10.50 6.84
C PHE A 45 3.26 9.87 8.07
N LEU A 46 3.28 10.54 9.22
CA LEU A 46 2.61 10.07 10.44
C LEU A 46 1.09 9.91 10.22
N ASN A 47 0.45 10.87 9.53
CA ASN A 47 -0.96 10.80 9.19
C ASN A 47 -1.26 9.58 8.29
N TYR A 48 -0.47 9.39 7.24
CA TYR A 48 -0.56 8.22 6.37
C TYR A 48 -0.39 6.91 7.15
N TRP A 49 0.68 6.79 7.94
CA TRP A 49 1.03 5.58 8.67
C TRP A 49 -0.09 5.17 9.63
N LEU A 50 -0.62 6.14 10.39
CA LEU A 50 -1.70 5.89 11.34
C LEU A 50 -2.96 5.40 10.63
N ASN A 51 -3.39 6.07 9.55
CA ASN A 51 -4.55 5.65 8.77
C ASN A 51 -4.36 4.23 8.17
N ALA A 52 -3.16 3.91 7.68
CA ALA A 52 -2.84 2.60 7.12
C ALA A 52 -2.90 1.49 8.19
N GLU A 53 -2.30 1.72 9.36
CA GLU A 53 -2.28 0.75 10.45
C GLU A 53 -3.64 0.57 11.11
N LEU A 54 -4.41 1.65 11.29
CA LEU A 54 -5.81 1.57 11.75
C LEU A 54 -6.64 0.71 10.78
N LYS A 55 -6.57 0.98 9.48
CA LYS A 55 -7.30 0.18 8.48
C LYS A 55 -6.92 -1.30 8.51
N LYS A 56 -5.65 -1.62 8.76
CA LYS A 56 -5.13 -2.98 8.80
C LYS A 56 -5.54 -3.73 10.08
N LYS A 57 -5.40 -3.08 11.24
CA LYS A 57 -5.58 -3.70 12.56
C LYS A 57 -7.02 -3.59 13.08
N MET A 58 -7.80 -2.63 12.58
CA MET A 58 -9.15 -2.28 13.07
C MET A 58 -10.20 -2.25 11.95
N PHE A 59 -10.00 -3.03 10.88
CA PHE A 59 -10.82 -3.01 9.66
C PHE A 59 -12.34 -3.10 9.86
N ASN A 60 -12.81 -3.76 10.92
CA ASN A 60 -14.24 -3.97 11.21
C ASN A 60 -14.87 -2.85 12.08
N GLU A 61 -14.06 -1.88 12.50
CA GLU A 61 -14.47 -0.87 13.46
C GLU A 61 -14.50 0.49 12.72
N ASN A 62 -15.58 1.25 12.87
CA ASN A 62 -15.68 2.61 12.33
C ASN A 62 -14.86 3.58 13.22
N ILE A 63 -13.54 3.41 13.22
CA ILE A 63 -12.64 4.21 14.04
C ILE A 63 -12.39 5.55 13.37
N ILE A 64 -12.66 6.62 14.11
CA ILE A 64 -12.29 7.98 13.71
C ILE A 64 -10.90 8.26 14.25
N VAL A 65 -10.04 8.91 13.47
CA VAL A 65 -8.67 9.24 13.88
C VAL A 65 -8.60 10.01 15.20
N ASN A 66 -9.60 10.84 15.52
CA ASN A 66 -9.71 11.52 16.82
C ASN A 66 -9.84 10.54 18.00
N ASP A 67 -10.52 9.40 17.79
CA ASP A 67 -10.67 8.38 18.84
C ASP A 67 -9.33 7.74 19.21
N PHE A 68 -8.35 7.75 18.29
CA PHE A 68 -7.01 7.27 18.57
C PHE A 68 -6.28 8.19 19.55
N TYR A 69 -6.44 9.51 19.41
CA TYR A 69 -5.78 10.48 20.27
C TYR A 69 -6.28 10.44 21.72
N ASP A 70 -7.59 10.19 21.91
CA ASP A 70 -8.18 9.93 23.23
C ASP A 70 -7.48 8.77 23.98
N VAL A 71 -6.89 7.81 23.25
CA VAL A 71 -6.17 6.66 23.83
C VAL A 71 -4.68 6.94 23.93
N LEU A 72 -4.11 7.63 22.93
CA LEU A 72 -2.69 7.90 22.83
C LEU A 72 -2.19 8.83 23.95
N GLU A 73 -2.90 9.93 24.20
CA GLU A 73 -2.49 10.96 25.16
C GLU A 73 -2.30 10.40 26.59
N PRO A 74 -3.29 9.73 27.21
CA PRO A 74 -3.09 9.15 28.53
C PRO A 74 -2.03 8.03 28.53
N TYR A 75 -1.91 7.29 27.42
CA TYR A 75 -0.87 6.25 27.29
C TYR A 75 0.54 6.84 27.29
N ALA A 76 0.78 7.87 26.48
CA ALA A 76 2.06 8.56 26.37
C ALA A 76 2.51 9.14 27.73
N LEU A 77 1.57 9.75 28.47
CA LEU A 77 1.80 10.23 29.83
C LEU A 77 2.19 9.10 30.79
N SER A 78 1.51 7.94 30.70
CA SER A 78 1.71 6.82 31.62
C SER A 78 3.08 6.15 31.50
N ILE A 79 3.70 6.17 30.32
CA ILE A 79 5.03 5.57 30.08
C ILE A 79 6.19 6.54 30.30
N GLY A 80 5.92 7.74 30.83
CA GLY A 80 6.94 8.70 31.24
C GLY A 80 7.75 9.30 30.09
N SER A 81 7.23 9.24 28.86
CA SER A 81 8.01 9.60 27.67
C SER A 81 7.18 10.38 26.66
N ILE A 82 7.71 11.56 26.33
CA ILE A 82 7.33 12.53 25.29
C ILE A 82 6.32 13.56 25.78
N ASN A 83 6.75 14.83 25.81
CA ASN A 83 5.84 15.98 25.75
C ASN A 83 5.24 15.96 24.33
N PHE A 84 4.19 15.16 24.19
CA PHE A 84 3.52 14.90 22.93
C PHE A 84 2.56 16.06 22.69
N SER A 85 2.93 16.96 21.79
CA SER A 85 1.98 17.91 21.25
C SER A 85 1.09 17.18 20.26
N SER A 86 -0.23 17.35 20.38
CA SER A 86 -1.16 16.90 19.33
C SER A 86 -0.69 17.47 17.99
N ILE A 87 -0.74 16.62 16.96
CA ILE A 87 -0.49 17.03 15.58
C ILE A 87 -1.85 17.30 14.97
N ASP A 88 -2.24 18.57 14.89
CA ASP A 88 -3.57 18.99 14.46
C ASP A 88 -3.88 18.59 13.01
N GLU A 89 -2.86 18.31 12.20
CA GLU A 89 -2.98 17.94 10.79
C GLU A 89 -3.26 16.45 10.56
N ILE A 90 -3.23 15.62 11.61
CA ILE A 90 -3.60 14.21 11.51
C ILE A 90 -5.12 14.08 11.36
N SER A 91 -5.55 13.47 10.26
CA SER A 91 -6.93 13.49 9.77
C SER A 91 -7.27 12.20 9.03
N VAL A 92 -8.57 11.90 8.90
CA VAL A 92 -9.04 10.71 8.19
C VAL A 92 -8.72 10.82 6.70
N ILE A 93 -8.00 9.84 6.15
CA ILE A 93 -7.74 9.73 4.72
C ILE A 93 -8.82 8.85 4.08
N LYS A 94 -9.38 9.29 2.94
CA LYS A 94 -10.39 8.50 2.23
C LYS A 94 -9.82 7.15 1.79
N ASN A 95 -10.67 6.13 1.76
CA ASN A 95 -10.23 4.76 1.54
C ASN A 95 -9.54 4.54 0.18
N ASP A 96 -9.99 5.21 -0.87
CA ASP A 96 -9.42 5.17 -2.21
C ASP A 96 -8.08 5.90 -2.28
N GLU A 97 -7.97 7.07 -1.64
CA GLU A 97 -6.72 7.82 -1.49
C GLU A 97 -5.70 7.03 -0.67
N LEU A 98 -6.10 6.46 0.46
CA LEU A 98 -5.23 5.62 1.30
C LEU A 98 -4.75 4.37 0.56
N ASN A 99 -5.62 3.72 -0.23
CA ASN A 99 -5.22 2.60 -1.07
C ASN A 99 -4.17 3.00 -2.10
N ASN A 100 -4.31 4.20 -2.70
CA ASN A 100 -3.32 4.74 -3.63
C ASN A 100 -1.99 5.03 -2.94
N MET A 101 -2.02 5.62 -1.73
CA MET A 101 -0.83 5.89 -0.92
C MET A 101 -0.14 4.60 -0.48
N ASN A 102 -0.88 3.54 -0.13
CA ASN A 102 -0.32 2.24 0.22
C ASN A 102 0.47 1.62 -0.96
N ILE A 103 -0.07 1.71 -2.19
CA ILE A 103 0.63 1.20 -3.37
C ILE A 103 1.87 2.06 -3.68
N LEU A 104 1.79 3.39 -3.51
CA LEU A 104 2.96 4.28 -3.61
C LEU A 104 4.01 3.97 -2.52
N TYR A 105 3.61 3.67 -1.29
CA TYR A 105 4.55 3.28 -0.26
C TYR A 105 5.26 1.97 -0.63
N ASN A 106 4.50 0.97 -1.09
CA ASN A 106 5.05 -0.32 -1.50
C ASN A 106 6.03 -0.20 -2.67
N ILE A 107 5.75 0.65 -3.66
CA ILE A 107 6.65 0.81 -4.80
C ILE A 107 7.99 1.43 -4.38
N TYR A 108 7.99 2.39 -3.45
CA TYR A 108 9.22 2.94 -2.88
C TYR A 108 9.93 1.94 -1.97
N SER A 109 9.21 1.17 -1.15
CA SER A 109 9.79 0.13 -0.30
C SER A 109 10.52 -0.92 -1.14
N ASN A 110 9.88 -1.43 -2.19
CA ASN A 110 10.51 -2.37 -3.12
C ASN A 110 11.71 -1.75 -3.84
N TYR A 111 11.62 -0.48 -4.25
CA TYR A 111 12.75 0.24 -4.84
C TYR A 111 13.93 0.34 -3.87
N TYR A 112 13.70 0.70 -2.61
CA TYR A 112 14.77 0.84 -1.61
C TYR A 112 15.37 -0.50 -1.20
N ASN A 113 14.63 -1.60 -1.34
CA ASN A 113 15.18 -2.95 -1.20
C ASN A 113 16.07 -3.38 -2.37
N VAL A 114 15.98 -2.70 -3.52
CA VAL A 114 16.94 -2.85 -4.63
C VAL A 114 18.12 -1.91 -4.42
N TYR A 115 17.82 -0.63 -4.19
CA TYR A 115 18.79 0.44 -4.25
C TYR A 115 18.56 1.45 -3.13
N ASN A 116 19.55 1.60 -2.27
CA ASN A 116 19.51 2.54 -1.17
C ASN A 116 20.68 3.51 -1.29
N GLU A 117 20.39 4.81 -1.21
CA GLU A 117 21.32 5.93 -1.36
C GLU A 117 22.17 5.86 -2.64
N SER A 118 23.26 5.10 -2.59
CA SER A 118 24.29 4.96 -3.63
C SER A 118 24.51 3.51 -4.09
N ASP A 119 23.95 2.51 -3.42
CA ASP A 119 24.32 1.11 -3.63
C ASP A 119 23.14 0.21 -3.94
N ILE A 120 23.40 -0.85 -4.70
CA ILE A 120 22.46 -1.95 -4.86
C ILE A 120 22.56 -2.83 -3.60
N VAL A 121 21.47 -2.93 -2.84
CA VAL A 121 21.45 -3.52 -1.50
C VAL A 121 20.75 -4.89 -1.41
N CYS A 122 20.09 -5.33 -2.47
CA CYS A 122 19.48 -6.66 -2.52
C CYS A 122 20.54 -7.77 -2.53
N ASN A 123 20.28 -8.85 -1.77
CA ASN A 123 21.27 -9.90 -1.50
C ASN A 123 21.67 -10.74 -2.72
N THR A 124 20.74 -10.99 -3.63
CA THR A 124 20.98 -11.85 -4.81
C THR A 124 20.30 -11.24 -6.04
N LYS A 125 20.81 -11.59 -7.23
CA LYS A 125 20.20 -11.21 -8.51
C LYS A 125 18.71 -11.56 -8.56
N ALA A 126 18.34 -12.76 -8.13
CA ALA A 126 16.94 -13.20 -8.09
C ALA A 126 16.08 -12.29 -7.20
N THR A 127 16.56 -11.97 -6.00
CA THR A 127 15.88 -11.06 -5.08
C THR A 127 15.71 -9.65 -5.66
N CYS A 128 16.76 -9.12 -6.31
CA CYS A 128 16.69 -7.80 -6.98
C CYS A 128 15.64 -7.79 -8.10
N ILE A 129 15.62 -8.83 -8.93
CA ILE A 129 14.64 -9.02 -10.00
C ILE A 129 13.23 -9.13 -9.43
N ASP A 130 13.03 -9.83 -8.31
CA ASP A 130 11.71 -9.96 -7.70
C ASP A 130 11.20 -8.64 -7.12
N TYR A 131 12.06 -7.82 -6.51
CA TYR A 131 11.68 -6.46 -6.13
C TYR A 131 11.37 -5.59 -7.36
N SER A 132 12.15 -5.69 -8.43
CA SER A 132 11.89 -5.01 -9.70
C SER A 132 10.53 -5.39 -10.30
N LYS A 133 10.17 -6.68 -10.30
CA LYS A 133 8.84 -7.17 -10.72
C LYS A 133 7.73 -6.55 -9.88
N LYS A 134 7.88 -6.51 -8.56
CA LYS A 134 6.90 -5.90 -7.64
C LYS A 134 6.74 -4.41 -7.91
N CYS A 135 7.85 -3.69 -8.14
CA CYS A 135 7.82 -2.28 -8.56
C CYS A 135 6.98 -2.09 -9.83
N VAL A 136 7.23 -2.88 -10.87
CA VAL A 136 6.50 -2.80 -12.15
C VAL A 136 5.01 -3.13 -11.97
N GLN A 137 4.67 -4.15 -11.18
CA GLN A 137 3.28 -4.53 -10.93
C GLN A 137 2.50 -3.43 -10.20
N ASP A 138 3.10 -2.82 -9.17
CA ASP A 138 2.46 -1.72 -8.45
C ASP A 138 2.43 -0.43 -9.29
N TYR A 139 3.46 -0.17 -10.10
CA TYR A 139 3.47 0.95 -11.04
C TYR A 139 2.29 0.88 -12.02
N LYS A 140 2.01 -0.30 -12.60
CA LYS A 140 0.87 -0.50 -13.51
C LYS A 140 -0.45 -0.10 -12.86
N LYS A 141 -0.67 -0.48 -11.59
CA LYS A 141 -1.91 -0.13 -10.86
C LYS A 141 -2.04 1.38 -10.62
N LEU A 142 -0.92 2.08 -10.49
CA LEU A 142 -0.86 3.51 -10.26
C LEU A 142 -1.02 4.31 -11.56
N ILE A 143 -0.23 3.99 -12.59
CA ILE A 143 -0.15 4.80 -13.82
C ILE A 143 -1.46 4.81 -14.61
N ILE A 144 -2.25 3.72 -14.60
CA ILE A 144 -3.56 3.68 -15.27
C ILE A 144 -4.57 4.70 -14.70
N LYS A 145 -4.33 5.20 -13.48
CA LYS A 145 -5.13 6.24 -12.83
C LYS A 145 -4.68 7.66 -13.20
N CYS A 146 -3.64 7.77 -14.02
CA CYS A 146 -2.99 9.02 -14.40
C CYS A 146 -2.94 9.19 -15.91
N PRO A 147 -4.10 9.42 -16.57
CA PRO A 147 -4.14 9.72 -18.00
C PRO A 147 -3.41 11.03 -18.34
N GLN A 148 -3.30 11.94 -17.37
CA GLN A 148 -2.55 13.20 -17.47
C GLN A 148 -1.81 13.48 -16.15
N ILE A 149 -0.63 14.09 -16.23
CA ILE A 149 0.20 14.43 -15.06
C ILE A 149 -0.22 15.80 -14.52
N GLN A 150 -1.39 15.86 -13.88
CA GLN A 150 -1.92 17.12 -13.33
C GLN A 150 -2.06 17.08 -11.80
N SER A 151 -2.58 15.97 -11.26
CA SER A 151 -2.76 15.82 -9.82
C SER A 151 -1.44 15.56 -9.10
N ASP A 152 -1.36 15.92 -7.83
CA ASP A 152 -0.16 15.66 -7.01
C ASP A 152 0.13 14.17 -6.88
N PHE A 153 -0.91 13.34 -6.90
CA PHE A 153 -0.78 11.89 -7.00
C PHE A 153 -0.04 11.47 -8.27
N CYS A 154 -0.43 12.00 -9.44
CA CYS A 154 0.23 11.67 -10.70
C CYS A 154 1.65 12.24 -10.78
N LYS A 155 1.91 13.41 -10.21
CA LYS A 155 3.27 13.96 -10.07
C LYS A 155 4.14 13.06 -9.19
N ALA A 156 3.60 12.46 -8.12
CA ALA A 156 4.34 11.52 -7.29
C ALA A 156 4.73 10.24 -8.07
N ILE A 157 3.83 9.73 -8.91
CA ILE A 157 4.10 8.57 -9.78
C ILE A 157 5.18 8.91 -10.82
N ASP A 158 5.12 10.11 -11.41
CA ASP A 158 6.15 10.56 -12.36
C ASP A 158 7.52 10.74 -11.68
N LYS A 159 7.54 11.30 -10.47
CA LYS A 159 8.77 11.37 -9.65
C LYS A 159 9.37 10.00 -9.38
N PHE A 160 8.54 9.00 -9.07
CA PHE A 160 9.01 7.62 -8.93
C PHE A 160 9.57 7.08 -10.25
N LYS A 161 8.85 7.26 -11.36
CA LYS A 161 9.29 6.81 -12.70
C LYS A 161 10.69 7.35 -13.02
N ASN A 162 10.90 8.65 -12.86
CA ASN A 162 12.18 9.31 -13.13
C ASN A 162 13.30 8.73 -12.24
N LYS A 163 13.02 8.49 -10.96
CA LYS A 163 13.99 7.88 -10.03
C LYS A 163 14.36 6.44 -10.42
N TYR A 164 13.36 5.65 -10.81
CA TYR A 164 13.55 4.25 -11.21
C TYR A 164 14.32 4.14 -12.54
N GLU A 165 13.95 4.93 -13.55
CA GLU A 165 14.62 4.94 -14.85
C GLU A 165 16.06 5.47 -14.76
N SER A 166 16.31 6.46 -13.89
CA SER A 166 17.66 6.94 -13.62
C SER A 166 18.55 5.83 -13.08
N LEU A 167 18.04 5.02 -12.14
CA LEU A 167 18.75 3.84 -11.65
C LEU A 167 19.00 2.84 -12.79
N ASN A 168 17.98 2.50 -13.58
CA ASN A 168 18.09 1.56 -14.69
C ASN A 168 19.16 1.99 -15.74
N LYS A 169 19.29 3.30 -16.00
CA LYS A 169 20.28 3.87 -16.91
C LYS A 169 21.70 4.01 -16.31
N SER A 170 21.85 3.81 -15.01
CA SER A 170 23.16 3.89 -14.34
C SER A 170 24.07 2.70 -14.69
N THR A 171 25.34 2.77 -14.31
CA THR A 171 26.33 1.68 -14.48
C THR A 171 26.53 0.86 -13.21
N LYS A 172 25.56 0.88 -12.28
CA LYS A 172 25.68 0.24 -10.98
C LYS A 172 25.53 -1.27 -11.08
N SER A 173 26.26 -1.97 -10.22
CA SER A 173 26.21 -3.42 -10.12
C SER A 173 26.57 -3.89 -8.72
N ASN A 174 26.02 -5.02 -8.32
CA ASN A 174 26.42 -5.74 -7.12
C ASN A 174 26.36 -7.24 -7.41
N GLY A 175 27.51 -7.91 -7.38
CA GLY A 175 27.66 -9.28 -7.89
C GLY A 175 27.17 -9.40 -9.34
N ASP A 176 26.33 -10.40 -9.59
CA ASP A 176 25.78 -10.70 -10.92
C ASP A 176 24.59 -9.81 -11.34
N PHE A 177 24.16 -8.91 -10.46
CA PHE A 177 23.06 -7.99 -10.74
C PHE A 177 23.61 -6.64 -11.22
N HIS A 178 23.15 -6.22 -12.39
CA HIS A 178 23.39 -4.90 -12.94
C HIS A 178 22.11 -4.07 -12.88
N SER A 179 22.22 -2.76 -12.72
CA SER A 179 21.07 -1.84 -12.80
C SER A 179 20.23 -2.03 -14.07
N LYS A 180 20.87 -2.40 -15.18
CA LYS A 180 20.21 -2.70 -16.46
C LYS A 180 19.38 -3.99 -16.45
N ASP A 181 19.56 -4.85 -15.46
CA ASP A 181 18.71 -6.03 -15.25
C ASP A 181 17.33 -5.64 -14.68
N LEU A 182 17.14 -4.38 -14.26
CA LEU A 182 15.83 -3.89 -13.83
C LEU A 182 14.81 -3.97 -14.95
N ILE A 183 13.65 -4.54 -14.64
CA ILE A 183 12.51 -4.58 -15.54
C ILE A 183 12.05 -3.14 -15.77
N SER A 184 11.97 -2.75 -17.03
CA SER A 184 11.49 -1.43 -17.44
C SER A 184 10.05 -1.18 -17.01
N LEU A 185 9.77 0.05 -16.60
CA LEU A 185 8.41 0.48 -16.33
C LEU A 185 7.65 0.60 -17.66
N PRO A 186 6.39 0.14 -17.74
CA PRO A 186 5.56 0.31 -18.93
C PRO A 186 5.12 1.77 -19.08
N SER A 187 4.80 2.15 -20.31
CA SER A 187 4.02 3.36 -20.60
C SER A 187 2.59 3.25 -20.07
N TYR A 188 1.88 4.39 -20.03
CA TYR A 188 0.46 4.43 -19.72
C TYR A 188 -0.35 3.52 -20.65
N GLN A 189 -0.06 3.54 -21.95
CA GLN A 189 -0.78 2.75 -22.96
C GLN A 189 -0.60 1.26 -22.72
N GLU A 190 0.64 0.80 -22.54
CA GLU A 190 0.93 -0.63 -22.26
C GLU A 190 0.25 -1.10 -20.96
N ALA A 191 0.30 -0.28 -19.90
CA ALA A 191 -0.35 -0.62 -18.64
C ALA A 191 -1.89 -0.67 -18.78
N LEU A 192 -2.47 0.25 -19.56
CA LEU A 192 -3.91 0.30 -19.81
C LEU A 192 -4.38 -0.89 -20.66
N GLU A 193 -3.65 -1.23 -21.73
CA GLU A 193 -3.94 -2.39 -22.58
C GLU A 193 -3.88 -3.70 -21.78
N GLU A 194 -2.85 -3.87 -20.95
CA GLU A 194 -2.74 -5.03 -20.07
C GLU A 194 -3.91 -5.09 -19.08
N TYR A 195 -4.26 -3.97 -18.46
CA TYR A 195 -5.40 -3.90 -17.54
C TYR A 195 -6.73 -4.26 -18.23
N GLN A 196 -6.98 -3.73 -19.43
CA GLN A 196 -8.18 -4.04 -20.22
C GLN A 196 -8.23 -5.51 -20.62
N SER A 197 -7.10 -6.08 -21.06
CA SER A 197 -6.97 -7.50 -21.40
C SER A 197 -7.26 -8.40 -20.18
N GLN A 198 -6.74 -8.04 -19.01
CA GLN A 198 -7.02 -8.75 -17.76
C GLN A 198 -8.51 -8.67 -17.38
N LEU A 199 -9.15 -7.51 -17.51
CA LEU A 199 -10.58 -7.35 -17.28
C LEU A 199 -11.41 -8.20 -18.23
N TYR A 200 -11.05 -8.23 -19.52
CA TYR A 200 -11.74 -9.03 -20.53
C TYR A 200 -11.63 -10.54 -20.21
N ARG A 201 -10.42 -11.02 -19.90
CA ARG A 201 -10.21 -12.42 -19.47
C ARG A 201 -11.03 -12.76 -18.23
N LYS A 202 -11.04 -11.89 -17.22
CA LYS A 202 -11.84 -12.10 -15.99
C LYS A 202 -13.34 -12.20 -16.29
N LYS A 203 -13.86 -11.37 -17.19
CA LYS A 203 -15.27 -11.46 -17.64
C LYS A 203 -15.55 -12.79 -18.34
N ILE A 204 -14.67 -13.25 -19.23
CA ILE A 204 -14.79 -14.57 -19.87
C ILE A 204 -14.79 -15.69 -18.82
N THR A 205 -13.84 -15.68 -17.89
CA THR A 205 -13.75 -16.71 -16.84
C THR A 205 -15.02 -16.76 -15.98
N ILE A 206 -15.61 -15.62 -15.62
CA ILE A 206 -16.87 -15.58 -14.87
C ILE A 206 -18.03 -16.17 -15.71
N ALA A 207 -18.11 -15.82 -16.98
CA ALA A 207 -19.13 -16.34 -17.88
C ALA A 207 -19.00 -17.87 -18.06
N THR A 208 -17.78 -18.38 -18.27
CA THR A 208 -17.56 -19.83 -18.44
C THR A 208 -17.86 -20.61 -17.18
N ILE A 209 -17.50 -20.11 -15.99
CA ILE A 209 -17.85 -20.74 -14.70
C ILE A 209 -19.38 -20.82 -14.55
N SER A 210 -20.11 -19.75 -14.86
CA SER A 210 -21.58 -19.73 -14.78
C SER A 210 -22.25 -20.78 -15.67
N ILE A 211 -21.76 -20.93 -16.91
CA ILE A 211 -22.24 -21.94 -17.87
C ILE A 211 -21.96 -23.36 -17.35
N ILE A 212 -20.74 -23.62 -16.88
CA ILE A 212 -20.35 -24.94 -16.34
C ILE A 212 -21.21 -25.31 -15.13
N CYS A 213 -21.44 -24.38 -14.19
CA CYS A 213 -22.30 -24.62 -13.03
C CYS A 213 -23.75 -24.95 -13.44
N SER A 214 -24.27 -24.27 -14.47
CA SER A 214 -25.62 -24.51 -14.97
C SER A 214 -25.76 -25.90 -15.59
N ILE A 215 -24.79 -26.32 -16.41
CA ILE A 215 -24.74 -27.66 -17.01
C ILE A 215 -24.64 -28.73 -15.91
N PHE A 216 -23.79 -28.53 -14.91
CA PHE A 216 -23.64 -29.47 -13.80
C PHE A 216 -24.94 -29.62 -13.00
N GLY A 217 -25.66 -28.52 -12.76
CA GLY A 217 -26.97 -28.53 -12.11
C GLY A 217 -28.01 -29.34 -12.90
N ILE A 218 -28.07 -29.14 -14.22
CA ILE A 218 -28.96 -29.91 -15.09
C ILE A 218 -28.62 -31.41 -15.07
N ILE A 219 -27.34 -31.77 -15.13
CA ILE A 219 -26.88 -33.17 -15.05
C ILE A 219 -27.32 -33.82 -13.73
N LEU A 220 -27.18 -33.11 -12.61
CA LEU A 220 -27.62 -33.62 -11.31
C LEU A 220 -29.13 -33.82 -11.24
N ILE A 221 -29.92 -32.91 -11.81
CA ILE A 221 -31.38 -33.05 -11.90
C ILE A 221 -31.74 -34.27 -12.75
N LEU A 222 -31.14 -34.42 -13.93
CA LEU A 222 -31.39 -35.56 -14.82
C LEU A 222 -31.00 -36.89 -14.15
N PHE A 223 -29.87 -36.93 -13.45
CA PHE A 223 -29.44 -38.11 -12.70
C PHE A 223 -30.42 -38.46 -11.57
N TYR A 224 -30.93 -37.46 -10.85
CA TYR A 224 -31.94 -37.66 -9.82
C TYR A 224 -33.26 -38.20 -10.41
N LEU A 225 -33.75 -37.60 -11.50
CA LEU A 225 -34.97 -38.05 -12.18
C LEU A 225 -34.82 -39.49 -12.71
N TYR A 226 -33.67 -39.82 -13.30
CA TYR A 226 -33.36 -41.17 -13.76
C TYR A 226 -33.39 -42.18 -12.61
N LYS A 227 -32.83 -41.83 -11.44
CA LYS A 227 -32.85 -42.70 -10.25
C LYS A 227 -34.27 -42.91 -9.70
N VAL A 228 -35.13 -41.89 -9.76
CA VAL A 228 -36.54 -41.99 -9.32
C VAL A 228 -37.36 -42.91 -10.24
N GLN A 229 -37.06 -42.96 -11.55
CA GLN A 229 -37.79 -43.82 -12.49
C GLN A 229 -37.46 -45.31 -12.37
N ILE A 230 -36.29 -45.66 -11.82
CA ILE A 230 -35.80 -47.05 -11.71
C ILE A 230 -36.19 -47.71 -10.39
N ASN A 231 -36.58 -46.93 -9.37
CA ASN A 231 -37.10 -47.40 -8.09
C ASN A 231 -38.63 -47.45 -8.09
#